data_AF-A0A9Y2AZ89-F1
#
_entry.id   AF-A0A9Y2AZ89-F1
#
_cell.length_a   1.000
_cell.length_b   1.000
_cell.length_c   1.000
_cell.angle_alpha   90.00
_cell.angle_beta   90.00
_cell.angle_gamma   90.00
#
_symmetry.space_group_name_H-M   'P 1'
#
loop_
_entity.id
_entity.type
_entity.pdbx_description
1 polymer ?
#
loop_
_entity_poly.entity_id
_entity_poly.type
_entity_poly.pdbx_seq_one_letter_code
_entity_poly.pdbx_strand_id
1 'polypeptide(L)'
;MSCSDVEIDNVFLRTSDDSIAIYADRWEHHGDARHYRVTNSTLWADVAHPINIGLHGSKDEPRVIEDLIFRNIDILGHDEDDRNYQGALAITDGDNNLVRKIVFEDIRIDRIEEGMIFNFRVLFNDKYSLAPGRGIEDVVVRNVRFRTGMINPSVVSGFAADRAVRGISIENVRVGDTLLRADDVEVGPFVKDFRVR
;
A
#
# COMPACT_ATOMS: atom_id res chain seq x y z
N MET A 1 -11.68 -10.90 -2.51
CA MET A 1 -10.39 -11.60 -2.70
C MET A 1 -10.44 -12.29 -4.04
N SER A 2 -9.31 -12.40 -4.74
CA SER A 2 -9.18 -13.01 -6.07
C SER A 2 -10.11 -12.43 -7.16
N CYS A 3 -10.45 -11.14 -7.11
CA CYS A 3 -11.32 -10.54 -8.14
C CYS A 3 -10.49 -9.89 -9.25
N SER A 4 -11.09 -9.72 -10.42
CA SER A 4 -10.52 -8.93 -11.51
C SER A 4 -11.56 -8.00 -12.09
N ASP A 5 -11.12 -6.91 -12.71
CA ASP A 5 -11.97 -5.93 -13.41
C ASP A 5 -12.99 -5.28 -12.46
N VAL A 6 -12.47 -4.70 -11.37
CA VAL A 6 -13.28 -4.12 -10.29
C VAL A 6 -13.21 -2.60 -10.35
N GLU A 7 -14.38 -1.96 -10.35
CA GLU A 7 -14.53 -0.51 -10.24
C GLU A 7 -15.19 -0.15 -8.91
N ILE A 8 -14.57 0.75 -8.16
CA ILE A 8 -15.09 1.37 -6.94
C ILE A 8 -15.03 2.87 -7.17
N ASP A 9 -16.19 3.49 -7.34
CA ASP A 9 -16.28 4.91 -7.67
C ASP A 9 -17.28 5.63 -6.75
N ASN A 10 -16.92 6.83 -6.32
CA ASN A 10 -17.81 7.74 -5.57
C ASN A 10 -18.38 7.13 -4.27
N VAL A 11 -17.52 6.50 -3.47
CA VAL A 11 -17.91 5.92 -2.17
C VAL A 11 -17.38 6.74 -0.98
N PHE A 12 -18.11 6.68 0.14
CA PHE A 12 -17.61 7.05 1.45
C PHE A 12 -17.53 5.79 2.32
N LEU A 13 -16.34 5.45 2.81
CA LEU A 13 -16.11 4.31 3.67
C LEU A 13 -15.53 4.78 5.01
N ARG A 14 -16.19 4.39 6.10
CA ARG A 14 -15.63 4.48 7.45
C ARG A 14 -15.62 3.11 8.08
N THR A 15 -14.44 2.62 8.43
CA THR A 15 -14.21 1.24 8.85
C THR A 15 -13.34 1.19 10.11
N SER A 16 -13.49 0.13 10.90
CA SER A 16 -12.60 -0.17 12.03
C SER A 16 -11.43 -1.07 11.64
N ASP A 17 -11.30 -1.38 10.36
CA ASP A 17 -10.23 -2.20 9.78
C ASP A 17 -10.01 -1.64 8.36
N ASP A 18 -9.42 -2.40 7.45
CA ASP A 18 -9.12 -1.95 6.10
C ASP A 18 -10.34 -1.40 5.35
N SER A 19 -10.29 -0.13 4.92
CA SER A 19 -11.36 0.46 4.09
C SER A 19 -11.37 -0.16 2.70
N ILE A 20 -10.20 -0.24 2.06
CA ILE A 20 -10.02 -0.95 0.79
C ILE A 20 -8.90 -1.98 0.93
N ALA A 21 -9.28 -3.26 0.92
CA ALA A 21 -8.36 -4.40 0.98
C ALA A 21 -8.33 -5.16 -0.34
N ILE A 22 -7.16 -5.20 -1.00
CA ILE A 22 -6.94 -5.95 -2.24
C ILE A 22 -6.08 -7.18 -1.97
N TYR A 23 -6.73 -8.33 -1.86
CA TYR A 23 -6.10 -9.63 -1.57
C TYR A 23 -6.25 -10.58 -2.76
N ALA A 24 -5.21 -11.38 -3.00
CA ALA A 24 -5.23 -12.44 -4.00
C ALA A 24 -5.96 -13.66 -3.45
N ASP A 25 -5.26 -14.68 -2.97
CA ASP A 25 -5.81 -15.97 -2.54
C ASP A 25 -6.00 -16.00 -1.02
N ARG A 26 -7.14 -16.50 -0.54
CA ARG A 26 -7.39 -16.75 0.88
C ARG A 26 -8.62 -17.65 1.06
N TRP A 27 -8.49 -18.62 1.96
CA TRP A 27 -9.56 -19.57 2.29
C TRP A 27 -10.06 -20.30 1.02
N GLU A 28 -11.34 -20.20 0.69
CA GLU A 28 -11.96 -20.79 -0.50
C GLU A 28 -11.80 -19.92 -1.77
N HIS A 29 -11.23 -18.73 -1.66
CA HIS A 29 -11.04 -17.82 -2.78
C HIS A 29 -9.65 -17.97 -3.37
N HIS A 30 -9.56 -18.54 -4.57
CA HIS A 30 -8.31 -18.83 -5.22
C HIS A 30 -8.13 -18.02 -6.50
N GLY A 31 -6.96 -17.41 -6.63
CA GLY A 31 -6.57 -16.68 -7.83
C GLY A 31 -5.87 -15.36 -7.56
N ASP A 32 -5.58 -14.70 -8.67
CA ASP A 32 -4.93 -13.40 -8.72
C ASP A 32 -5.91 -12.26 -8.48
N ALA A 33 -5.39 -11.06 -8.23
CA ALA A 33 -6.20 -9.83 -8.19
C ALA A 33 -5.72 -8.84 -9.25
N ARG A 34 -6.60 -8.43 -10.18
CA ARG A 34 -6.19 -7.58 -11.32
C ARG A 34 -7.16 -6.47 -11.67
N HIS A 35 -6.65 -5.40 -12.29
CA HIS A 35 -7.48 -4.40 -12.97
C HIS A 35 -8.49 -3.72 -12.03
N TYR A 36 -8.00 -3.21 -10.89
CA TYR A 36 -8.83 -2.44 -9.96
C TYR A 36 -8.73 -0.95 -10.25
N ARG A 37 -9.86 -0.27 -10.24
CA ARG A 37 -9.96 1.18 -10.34
C ARG A 37 -10.77 1.70 -9.16
N VAL A 38 -10.08 2.36 -8.23
CA VAL A 38 -10.68 2.98 -7.05
C VAL A 38 -10.56 4.49 -7.21
N THR A 39 -11.70 5.15 -7.44
CA THR A 39 -11.73 6.56 -7.83
C THR A 39 -12.74 7.40 -7.07
N ASN A 40 -12.50 8.70 -7.00
CA ASN A 40 -13.45 9.72 -6.53
C ASN A 40 -14.04 9.43 -5.15
N SER A 41 -13.25 8.86 -4.23
CA SER A 41 -13.76 8.28 -3.00
C SER A 41 -13.19 8.94 -1.75
N THR A 42 -13.88 8.76 -0.63
CA THR A 42 -13.45 9.25 0.68
C THR A 42 -13.37 8.09 1.66
N LEU A 43 -12.22 7.94 2.32
CA LEU A 43 -11.92 6.83 3.22
C LEU A 43 -11.62 7.36 4.63
N TRP A 44 -12.01 6.60 5.64
CA TRP A 44 -11.68 6.85 7.04
C TRP A 44 -11.48 5.51 7.74
N ALA A 45 -10.24 5.18 8.05
CA ALA A 45 -9.91 4.02 8.86
C ALA A 45 -9.81 4.48 10.33
N ASP A 46 -10.76 4.05 11.17
CA ASP A 46 -10.70 4.26 12.62
C ASP A 46 -9.59 3.39 13.25
N VAL A 47 -9.23 2.27 12.61
CA VAL A 47 -8.06 1.42 12.89
C VAL A 47 -7.60 0.77 11.56
N ALA A 48 -6.35 0.34 11.48
CA ALA A 48 -5.73 -0.33 10.32
C ALA A 48 -5.59 0.58 9.09
N HIS A 49 -5.97 0.15 7.89
CA HIS A 49 -5.54 0.84 6.66
C HIS A 49 -6.68 1.50 5.88
N PRO A 50 -6.53 2.74 5.43
CA PRO A 50 -7.36 3.27 4.35
C PRO A 50 -7.25 2.43 3.08
N ILE A 51 -6.03 2.07 2.68
CA ILE A 51 -5.76 1.21 1.52
C ILE A 51 -4.68 0.20 1.87
N ASN A 52 -4.97 -1.10 1.71
CA ASN A 52 -4.02 -2.19 1.88
C ASN A 52 -4.04 -3.15 0.68
N ILE A 53 -2.86 -3.53 0.20
CA ILE A 53 -2.66 -4.43 -0.93
C ILE A 53 -1.73 -5.56 -0.50
N GLY A 54 -2.14 -6.81 -0.73
CA GLY A 54 -1.34 -7.99 -0.42
C GLY A 54 -1.71 -8.65 0.89
N LEU A 55 -0.71 -9.06 1.65
CA LEU A 55 -0.74 -9.87 2.88
C LEU A 55 -1.22 -11.29 2.63
N HIS A 56 -2.44 -11.43 2.13
CA HIS A 56 -3.11 -12.68 1.89
C HIS A 56 -2.91 -13.17 0.45
N GLY A 57 -2.39 -14.39 0.35
CA GLY A 57 -2.11 -15.10 -0.89
C GLY A 57 -2.00 -16.60 -0.65
N SER A 58 -1.18 -17.27 -1.46
CA SER A 58 -0.92 -18.70 -1.30
C SER A 58 0.59 -18.99 -1.32
N LYS A 59 1.05 -19.62 -0.23
CA LYS A 59 2.45 -20.09 -0.14
C LYS A 59 2.76 -21.16 -1.19
N ASP A 60 1.79 -21.98 -1.58
CA ASP A 60 1.97 -23.17 -2.41
C ASP A 60 1.69 -22.87 -3.89
N GLU A 61 0.78 -21.94 -4.15
CA GLU A 61 0.40 -21.51 -5.50
C GLU A 61 0.55 -19.99 -5.63
N PRO A 62 1.77 -19.51 -5.94
CA PRO A 62 2.07 -18.09 -5.90
C PRO A 62 1.13 -17.26 -6.80
N ARG A 63 0.62 -16.14 -6.28
CA ARG A 63 -0.31 -15.26 -7.00
C ARG A 63 0.32 -13.95 -7.43
N VAL A 64 -0.41 -13.21 -8.25
CA VAL A 64 -0.09 -11.87 -8.72
C VAL A 64 -1.21 -10.91 -8.34
N ILE A 65 -0.83 -9.75 -7.82
CA ILE A 65 -1.73 -8.62 -7.62
C ILE A 65 -1.22 -7.49 -8.51
N GLU A 66 -1.95 -7.13 -9.57
CA GLU A 66 -1.41 -6.17 -10.54
C GLU A 66 -2.42 -5.24 -11.22
N ASP A 67 -1.92 -4.13 -11.73
CA ASP A 67 -2.69 -3.10 -12.46
C ASP A 67 -3.82 -2.52 -11.59
N LEU A 68 -3.42 -1.88 -10.50
CA LEU A 68 -4.32 -1.20 -9.57
C LEU A 68 -4.13 0.31 -9.65
N ILE A 69 -5.22 1.06 -9.77
CA ILE A 69 -5.21 2.52 -9.73
C ILE A 69 -6.10 3.01 -8.59
N PHE A 70 -5.52 3.86 -7.75
CA PHE A 70 -6.17 4.62 -6.71
C PHE A 70 -6.03 6.10 -7.09
N ARG A 71 -7.13 6.76 -7.47
CA ARG A 71 -7.06 8.15 -7.97
C ARG A 71 -8.15 9.05 -7.39
N ASN A 72 -7.80 10.29 -7.06
CA ASN A 72 -8.73 11.29 -6.56
C ASN A 72 -9.44 10.80 -5.29
N ILE A 73 -8.66 10.53 -4.24
CA ILE A 73 -9.15 10.00 -2.96
C ILE A 73 -8.89 11.00 -1.83
N ASP A 74 -9.87 11.19 -0.94
CA ASP A 74 -9.65 11.79 0.37
C ASP A 74 -9.50 10.70 1.42
N ILE A 75 -8.49 10.77 2.26
CA ILE A 75 -8.35 9.96 3.48
C ILE A 75 -8.52 10.91 4.66
N LEU A 76 -9.62 10.77 5.40
CA LEU A 76 -9.96 11.70 6.49
C LEU A 76 -9.27 11.37 7.81
N GLY A 77 -9.00 10.09 8.05
CA GLY A 77 -8.36 9.60 9.28
C GLY A 77 -7.65 8.26 9.04
N HIS A 78 -6.56 8.05 9.77
CA HIS A 78 -5.72 6.86 9.76
C HIS A 78 -5.00 6.72 11.10
N ASP A 79 -5.12 5.56 11.74
CA ASP A 79 -4.63 5.28 13.08
C ASP A 79 -4.22 3.80 13.19
N GLU A 80 -3.00 3.47 12.72
CA GLU A 80 -2.43 2.12 12.78
C GLU A 80 -1.16 2.12 13.62
N ASP A 81 -1.18 1.35 14.70
CA ASP A 81 -0.14 1.31 15.73
C ASP A 81 0.97 0.30 15.41
N ASP A 82 0.70 -0.74 14.61
CA ASP A 82 1.69 -1.76 14.29
C ASP A 82 2.64 -1.27 13.21
N ARG A 83 3.90 -1.04 13.61
CA ARG A 83 5.01 -0.52 12.79
C ARG A 83 5.16 -1.20 11.42
N ASN A 84 4.83 -2.49 11.33
CA ASN A 84 4.96 -3.22 10.07
C ASN A 84 3.86 -2.87 9.05
N TYR A 85 2.75 -2.28 9.49
CA TYR A 85 1.51 -2.11 8.72
C TYR A 85 1.07 -0.63 8.60
N GLN A 86 1.76 0.33 9.22
CA GLN A 86 1.35 1.74 9.38
C GLN A 86 1.04 2.63 8.13
N GLY A 87 0.98 2.12 6.90
CA GLY A 87 0.77 2.96 5.71
C GLY A 87 -0.68 3.35 5.48
N ALA A 88 -0.96 4.65 5.30
CA ALA A 88 -2.24 5.09 4.73
C ALA A 88 -2.42 4.53 3.30
N LEU A 89 -1.31 4.45 2.57
CA LEU A 89 -1.12 3.71 1.32
C LEU A 89 -0.22 2.52 1.60
N ALA A 90 -0.79 1.34 1.88
CA ALA A 90 -0.02 0.16 2.24
C ALA A 90 0.09 -0.86 1.10
N ILE A 91 1.31 -1.37 0.91
CA ILE A 91 1.57 -2.62 0.19
C ILE A 91 2.28 -3.54 1.17
N THR A 92 1.55 -4.55 1.61
CA THR A 92 1.94 -5.49 2.64
C THR A 92 2.24 -6.83 1.96
N ASP A 93 3.25 -6.93 1.11
CA ASP A 93 3.46 -8.12 0.26
C ASP A 93 3.87 -9.38 1.06
N GLY A 94 3.00 -10.39 1.04
CA GLY A 94 3.07 -11.64 1.81
C GLY A 94 2.59 -12.85 0.99
N ASP A 95 2.72 -14.06 1.53
CA ASP A 95 2.19 -15.31 0.97
C ASP A 95 2.61 -15.60 -0.48
N ASN A 96 3.89 -15.39 -0.79
CA ASN A 96 4.45 -15.53 -2.14
C ASN A 96 3.69 -14.75 -3.23
N ASN A 97 2.93 -13.71 -2.87
CA ASN A 97 2.36 -12.79 -3.85
C ASN A 97 3.48 -12.06 -4.62
N LEU A 98 3.17 -11.62 -5.83
CA LEU A 98 3.93 -10.60 -6.54
C LEU A 98 3.00 -9.40 -6.73
N VAL A 99 3.29 -8.27 -6.09
CA VAL A 99 2.49 -7.05 -6.23
C VAL A 99 3.17 -6.13 -7.23
N ARG A 100 2.47 -5.70 -8.30
CA ARG A 100 3.10 -4.82 -9.29
C ARG A 100 2.17 -3.89 -10.06
N LYS A 101 2.74 -2.85 -10.68
CA LYS A 101 2.01 -1.88 -11.51
C LYS A 101 0.89 -1.18 -10.73
N ILE A 102 1.28 -0.49 -9.68
CA ILE A 102 0.36 0.20 -8.76
C ILE A 102 0.50 1.70 -8.93
N VAL A 103 -0.63 2.40 -9.03
CA VAL A 103 -0.65 3.86 -9.11
C VAL A 103 -1.51 4.42 -7.99
N PHE A 104 -0.90 5.25 -7.15
CA PHE A 104 -1.56 6.13 -6.20
C PHE A 104 -1.44 7.56 -6.72
N GLU A 105 -2.56 8.21 -7.04
CA GLU A 105 -2.55 9.52 -7.69
C GLU A 105 -3.61 10.48 -7.13
N ASP A 106 -3.25 11.75 -6.94
CA ASP A 106 -4.17 12.81 -6.51
C ASP A 106 -4.90 12.47 -5.19
N ILE A 107 -4.14 12.04 -4.19
CA ILE A 107 -4.66 11.62 -2.87
C ILE A 107 -4.41 12.71 -1.83
N ARG A 108 -5.42 13.01 -1.02
CA ARG A 108 -5.35 13.99 0.07
C ARG A 108 -5.57 13.28 1.39
N ILE A 109 -4.54 13.25 2.22
CA ILE A 109 -4.58 12.67 3.55
C ILE A 109 -4.74 13.80 4.56
N ASP A 110 -5.86 13.80 5.25
CA ASP A 110 -6.28 14.90 6.09
C ASP A 110 -5.65 14.82 7.47
N ARG A 111 -5.73 13.64 8.09
CA ARG A 111 -5.15 13.36 9.40
C ARG A 111 -4.57 11.95 9.46
N ILE A 112 -3.42 11.84 10.11
CA ILE A 112 -2.84 10.58 10.58
C ILE A 112 -2.55 10.79 12.06
N GLU A 113 -3.14 9.97 12.91
CA GLU A 113 -2.94 9.96 14.35
C GLU A 113 -1.63 9.23 14.68
N GLU A 114 -1.56 7.96 14.30
CA GLU A 114 -0.36 7.12 14.31
C GLU A 114 -0.21 6.45 12.94
N GLY A 115 0.91 6.69 12.24
CA GLY A 115 1.13 6.03 10.96
C GLY A 115 2.16 6.65 10.03
N MET A 116 2.06 6.32 8.75
CA MET A 116 2.92 6.77 7.65
C MET A 116 2.04 7.14 6.44
N ILE A 117 2.54 7.99 5.54
CA ILE A 117 1.87 8.24 4.25
C ILE A 117 1.83 6.95 3.42
N PHE A 118 2.97 6.26 3.30
CA PHE A 118 3.05 4.98 2.61
C PHE A 118 3.96 4.00 3.34
N ASN A 119 3.63 2.71 3.22
CA ASN A 119 4.42 1.60 3.74
C ASN A 119 4.43 0.47 2.70
N PHE A 120 5.55 0.31 2.00
CA PHE A 120 5.72 -0.71 0.96
C PHE A 120 6.76 -1.72 1.42
N ARG A 121 6.31 -2.89 1.86
CA ARG A 121 7.19 -3.92 2.40
C ARG A 121 6.88 -5.27 1.79
N VAL A 122 7.93 -6.00 1.44
CA VAL A 122 7.85 -7.46 1.41
C VAL A 122 8.09 -7.92 2.84
N LEU A 123 7.09 -8.55 3.45
CA LEU A 123 7.16 -8.97 4.86
C LEU A 123 6.81 -10.44 5.02
N PHE A 124 7.25 -11.00 6.14
CA PHE A 124 6.76 -12.26 6.64
C PHE A 124 6.37 -12.07 8.10
N ASN A 125 5.10 -12.32 8.40
CA ASN A 125 4.57 -12.38 9.75
C ASN A 125 3.75 -13.66 9.87
N ASP A 126 4.21 -14.58 10.72
CA ASP A 126 3.61 -15.91 10.90
C ASP A 126 2.18 -15.87 11.45
N LYS A 127 1.78 -14.77 12.10
CA LYS A 127 0.40 -14.53 12.52
C LYS A 127 -0.57 -14.40 11.35
N TYR A 128 -0.12 -13.83 10.23
CA TYR A 128 -1.01 -13.41 9.14
C TYR A 128 -0.72 -14.07 7.79
N SER A 129 0.53 -14.51 7.59
CA SER A 129 1.07 -15.07 6.36
C SER A 129 1.88 -16.34 6.64
N LEU A 130 1.95 -17.22 5.66
CA LEU A 130 2.67 -18.49 5.68
C LEU A 130 4.01 -18.44 4.92
N ALA A 131 4.27 -17.38 4.18
CA ALA A 131 5.53 -17.09 3.51
C ALA A 131 5.71 -15.57 3.29
N PRO A 132 6.95 -15.06 3.09
CA PRO A 132 7.12 -13.71 2.58
C PRO A 132 6.56 -13.56 1.17
N GLY A 133 6.25 -12.33 0.77
CA GLY A 133 5.98 -11.99 -0.63
C GLY A 133 7.19 -12.25 -1.53
N ARG A 134 6.97 -12.31 -2.85
CA ARG A 134 8.02 -12.49 -3.86
C ARG A 134 8.56 -11.16 -4.38
N GLY A 135 7.88 -10.04 -4.14
CA GLY A 135 8.38 -8.74 -4.56
C GLY A 135 7.28 -7.71 -4.78
N ILE A 136 7.71 -6.45 -4.74
CA ILE A 136 6.91 -5.30 -5.11
C ILE A 136 7.59 -4.61 -6.29
N GLU A 137 6.87 -4.41 -7.40
CA GLU A 137 7.45 -3.88 -8.64
C GLU A 137 6.60 -2.76 -9.25
N ASP A 138 7.24 -1.71 -9.76
CA ASP A 138 6.58 -0.67 -10.56
C ASP A 138 5.41 0.04 -9.82
N VAL A 139 5.75 0.76 -8.74
CA VAL A 139 4.79 1.55 -7.96
C VAL A 139 5.03 3.03 -8.18
N VAL A 140 3.97 3.77 -8.50
CA VAL A 140 3.99 5.23 -8.63
C VAL A 140 3.10 5.83 -7.55
N VAL A 141 3.67 6.74 -6.77
CA VAL A 141 2.93 7.63 -5.86
C VAL A 141 3.09 9.03 -6.40
N ARG A 142 2.00 9.65 -6.88
CA ARG A 142 2.03 10.98 -7.48
C ARG A 142 0.98 11.91 -6.90
N ASN A 143 1.34 13.18 -6.70
CA ASN A 143 0.41 14.24 -6.27
C ASN A 143 -0.33 13.87 -4.97
N VAL A 144 0.41 13.37 -3.97
CA VAL A 144 -0.15 13.04 -2.65
C VAL A 144 0.18 14.16 -1.68
N ARG A 145 -0.80 14.63 -0.91
CA ARG A 145 -0.58 15.63 0.15
C ARG A 145 -1.09 15.13 1.49
N PHE A 146 -0.29 15.31 2.53
CA PHE A 146 -0.66 15.07 3.92
C PHE A 146 -0.79 16.41 4.65
N ARG A 147 -1.88 16.62 5.40
CA ARG A 147 -2.19 17.92 6.00
C ARG A 147 -1.73 18.05 7.46
N THR A 148 -2.15 17.17 8.36
CA THR A 148 -1.88 17.34 9.81
C THR A 148 -1.81 16.01 10.56
N GLY A 149 -1.09 15.99 11.69
CA GLY A 149 -0.88 14.78 12.48
C GLY A 149 0.60 14.51 12.73
N MET A 150 0.90 13.49 13.55
CA MET A 150 2.26 13.03 13.78
C MET A 150 2.49 11.78 12.95
N ILE A 151 3.34 11.91 11.93
CA ILE A 151 3.67 10.80 11.05
C ILE A 151 5.07 10.30 11.31
N ASN A 152 5.21 9.00 11.14
CA ASN A 152 6.48 8.34 10.99
C ASN A 152 7.01 8.51 9.56
N PRO A 153 8.34 8.40 9.36
CA PRO A 153 8.90 8.29 8.01
C PRO A 153 8.25 7.15 7.26
N SER A 154 7.87 7.40 6.00
CA SER A 154 7.34 6.36 5.12
C SER A 154 8.44 5.36 4.77
N VAL A 155 8.08 4.10 4.51
CA VAL A 155 9.06 3.02 4.32
C VAL A 155 8.91 2.34 2.97
N VAL A 156 10.05 1.98 2.38
CA VAL A 156 10.16 1.00 1.29
C VAL A 156 11.21 -0.05 1.67
N SER A 157 10.85 -1.33 1.72
CA SER A 157 11.80 -2.39 2.08
C SER A 157 11.50 -3.74 1.42
N GLY A 158 12.54 -4.39 0.89
CA GLY A 158 12.46 -5.80 0.49
C GLY A 158 12.74 -6.75 1.66
N PHE A 159 12.61 -8.05 1.38
CA PHE A 159 12.82 -9.11 2.36
C PHE A 159 14.12 -9.88 2.11
N ALA A 160 14.43 -10.15 0.84
CA ALA A 160 15.64 -10.85 0.41
C ALA A 160 16.03 -10.41 -1.00
N ALA A 161 17.21 -10.80 -1.49
CA ALA A 161 17.71 -10.39 -2.81
C ALA A 161 16.81 -10.83 -3.98
N ASP A 162 16.15 -11.99 -3.83
CA ASP A 162 15.15 -12.57 -4.73
C ASP A 162 13.71 -12.18 -4.37
N ARG A 163 13.52 -11.41 -3.29
CA ARG A 163 12.25 -10.90 -2.77
C ARG A 163 12.35 -9.38 -2.53
N ALA A 164 12.71 -8.70 -3.60
CA ALA A 164 13.13 -7.31 -3.60
C ALA A 164 11.97 -6.36 -3.90
N VAL A 165 12.15 -5.08 -3.56
CA VAL A 165 11.27 -4.00 -4.03
C VAL A 165 11.98 -3.25 -5.15
N ARG A 166 11.30 -3.00 -6.28
CA ARG A 166 11.91 -2.46 -7.49
C ARG A 166 11.02 -1.43 -8.17
N GLY A 167 11.61 -0.37 -8.71
CA GLY A 167 10.90 0.57 -9.58
C GLY A 167 9.84 1.39 -8.85
N ILE A 168 10.24 2.06 -7.76
CA ILE A 168 9.34 2.90 -6.96
C ILE A 168 9.60 4.37 -7.32
N SER A 169 8.57 5.06 -7.79
CA SER A 169 8.62 6.49 -8.14
C SER A 169 7.69 7.28 -7.23
N ILE A 170 8.27 8.20 -6.45
CA ILE A 170 7.54 9.13 -5.60
C ILE A 170 7.64 10.52 -6.23
N GLU A 171 6.51 11.10 -6.63
CA GLU A 171 6.43 12.31 -7.46
C GLU A 171 5.51 13.35 -6.83
N ASN A 172 6.01 14.53 -6.48
CA ASN A 172 5.19 15.60 -5.89
C ASN A 172 4.36 15.14 -4.67
N VAL A 173 5.01 14.46 -3.72
CA VAL A 173 4.41 14.11 -2.42
C VAL A 173 4.74 15.18 -1.38
N ARG A 174 3.76 15.66 -0.63
CA ARG A 174 3.91 16.78 0.32
C ARG A 174 3.47 16.45 1.74
N VAL A 175 4.26 16.90 2.70
CA VAL A 175 3.96 16.90 4.14
C VAL A 175 3.73 18.36 4.56
N GLY A 176 2.46 18.74 4.72
CA GLY A 176 2.08 20.16 4.75
C GLY A 176 2.50 20.86 3.46
N ASP A 177 3.25 21.96 3.60
CA ASP A 177 3.80 22.70 2.46
C ASP A 177 5.15 22.16 1.95
N THR A 178 5.75 21.23 2.68
CA THR A 178 7.09 20.71 2.39
C THR A 178 7.00 19.56 1.39
N LEU A 179 7.82 19.62 0.34
CA LEU A 179 7.99 18.51 -0.59
C LEU A 179 8.84 17.40 0.06
N LEU A 180 8.33 16.16 0.02
CA LEU A 180 9.03 14.97 0.49
C LEU A 180 10.29 14.74 -0.33
N ARG A 181 11.41 14.44 0.35
CA ARG A 181 12.70 14.13 -0.24
C ARG A 181 13.08 12.68 0.02
N ALA A 182 14.10 12.21 -0.69
CA ALA A 182 14.61 10.85 -0.49
C ALA A 182 15.04 10.59 0.96
N ASP A 183 15.65 11.58 1.63
CA ASP A 183 16.11 11.46 3.03
C ASP A 183 14.94 11.40 4.04
N ASP A 184 13.72 11.75 3.64
CA ASP A 184 12.51 11.67 4.48
C ASP A 184 11.86 10.27 4.43
N VAL A 185 12.40 9.36 3.62
CA VAL A 185 11.89 7.99 3.42
C VAL A 185 12.89 6.98 3.96
N GLU A 186 12.42 6.07 4.79
CA GLU A 186 13.21 4.94 5.26
C GLU A 186 13.31 3.89 4.14
N VAL A 187 14.45 3.88 3.45
CA VAL A 187 14.76 2.89 2.43
C VAL A 187 15.51 1.72 3.05
N GLY A 188 14.82 0.59 3.20
CA GLY A 188 15.34 -0.65 3.77
C GLY A 188 16.20 -1.47 2.79
N PRO A 189 16.59 -2.69 3.20
CA PRO A 189 17.39 -3.58 2.35
C PRO A 189 16.64 -4.04 1.09
N PHE A 190 17.41 -4.47 0.09
CA PHE A 190 16.92 -5.08 -1.15
C PHE A 190 15.95 -4.20 -1.97
N VAL A 191 16.06 -2.88 -1.83
CA VAL A 191 15.36 -1.91 -2.68
C VAL A 191 16.23 -1.52 -3.87
N LYS A 192 15.64 -1.49 -5.07
CA LYS A 192 16.31 -1.09 -6.32
C LYS A 192 15.46 -0.07 -7.07
N ASP A 193 16.12 0.86 -7.76
CA ASP A 193 15.45 1.85 -8.60
C ASP A 193 14.38 2.69 -7.86
N PHE A 194 14.65 3.05 -6.60
CA PHE A 194 13.84 4.00 -5.83
C PHE A 194 14.17 5.44 -6.21
N ARG A 195 13.16 6.24 -6.53
CA ARG A 195 13.32 7.63 -6.97
C ARG A 195 12.29 8.52 -6.30
N VAL A 196 12.74 9.68 -5.81
CA VAL A 196 11.89 10.78 -5.35
C VAL A 196 12.12 11.99 -6.24
N ARG A 197 11.05 12.60 -6.74
CA ARG A 197 11.06 13.66 -7.76
C ARG A 197 10.08 14.79 -7.44
#